data_AF-A0A3D3IAD3-F1
#
_entry.id   AF-A0A3D3IAD3-F1
#
_cell.length_a   1.000
_cell.length_b   1.000
_cell.length_c   1.000
_cell.angle_alpha   90.00
_cell.angle_beta   90.00
_cell.angle_gamma   90.00
#
_symmetry.space_group_name_H-M   'P 1'
#
loop_
_entity.id
_entity.type
_entity.pdbx_description
1 polymer ?
#
loop_
_entity_poly.entity_id
_entity_poly.type
_entity_poly.pdbx_seq_one_letter_code
_entity_poly.pdbx_strand_id
1 'polypeptide(L)'
;MKKIIIILMASMMMMPMACDKALDINVNPLTASVANPNAVLPFVLVQFDNRNTTELGTRSCDVYQHTAATFNSPRRGNTSTTQTGNTWNMLYTQVLSNLDLMEKDARLAGETSNNIVAVALTMKAIAFFEATTIWDKIPFTQALNAKDFPFPEFDTQEVVLKGTVAMLEEAVAAIDAMPATGNFDLSPGDLIYEG
;
A
#
# COMPACT_ATOMS: atom_id res chain seq x y z
N MET A 1 49.71 11.99 48.00
CA MET A 1 48.69 12.92 47.44
C MET A 1 48.84 13.11 45.93
N LYS A 2 50.00 13.53 45.40
CA LYS A 2 50.21 13.70 43.93
C LYS A 2 49.89 12.45 43.09
N LYS A 3 50.24 11.24 43.58
CA LYS A 3 49.93 9.97 42.89
C LYS A 3 48.43 9.61 42.87
N ILE A 4 47.68 10.04 43.88
CA ILE A 4 46.21 9.81 43.97
C ILE A 4 45.48 10.74 43.00
N ILE A 5 45.95 11.98 42.86
CA ILE A 5 45.42 12.95 41.90
C ILE A 5 45.60 12.45 40.46
N ILE A 6 46.76 11.87 40.13
CA ILE A 6 47.01 11.32 38.79
C ILE A 6 46.10 10.13 38.48
N ILE A 7 45.82 9.27 39.45
CA ILE A 7 44.90 8.11 39.29
C ILE A 7 43.45 8.57 39.11
N LEU A 8 43.01 9.59 39.85
CA LEU A 8 41.69 10.21 39.70
C LEU A 8 41.52 10.95 38.36
N MET A 9 42.57 11.61 37.87
CA MET A 9 42.53 12.26 36.55
C MET A 9 42.50 11.24 35.41
N ALA A 10 43.23 10.13 35.54
CA ALA A 10 43.23 9.05 34.56
C ALA A 10 41.89 8.27 34.56
N SER A 11 41.23 8.10 35.72
CA SER A 11 39.90 7.47 35.77
C SER A 11 38.81 8.37 35.20
N MET A 12 38.97 9.70 35.26
CA MET A 12 38.02 10.65 34.68
C MET A 12 38.10 10.72 33.15
N MET A 13 39.25 10.35 32.56
CA MET A 13 39.42 10.19 31.11
C MET A 13 38.82 8.89 30.55
N MET A 14 38.38 7.96 31.40
CA MET A 14 37.75 6.70 30.99
C MET A 14 36.21 6.74 31.04
N MET A 15 35.59 7.92 31.06
CA MET A 15 34.14 8.00 30.85
C MET A 15 33.81 7.55 29.42
N PRO A 16 33.00 6.50 29.22
CA PRO A 16 32.57 6.13 27.88
C PRO A 16 31.75 7.29 27.31
N MET A 17 32.10 7.75 26.11
CA MET A 17 31.21 8.61 25.33
C MET A 17 29.93 7.81 25.09
N ALA A 18 28.87 8.12 25.84
CA ALA A 18 27.55 7.59 25.60
C ALA A 18 27.14 8.05 24.19
N CYS A 19 27.19 7.13 23.25
CA CYS A 19 26.82 7.37 21.88
C CYS A 19 25.28 7.38 21.81
N ASP A 20 24.66 8.51 22.17
CA ASP A 20 23.19 8.66 22.14
C ASP A 20 22.59 8.35 20.76
N LYS A 21 23.40 8.43 19.70
CA LYS A 21 22.98 8.18 18.31
C LYS A 21 22.93 6.70 17.91
N ALA A 22 23.42 5.77 18.74
CA ALA A 22 23.48 4.35 18.40
C ALA A 22 22.24 3.54 18.82
N LEU A 23 21.26 4.17 19.47
CA LEU A 23 20.08 3.47 20.00
C LEU A 23 18.84 3.61 19.10
N ASP A 24 18.86 4.49 18.10
CA ASP A 24 17.78 4.63 17.11
C ASP A 24 18.01 3.71 15.88
N ILE A 25 18.27 2.43 16.14
CA ILE A 25 18.49 1.38 15.12
C ILE A 25 17.20 0.68 14.71
N ASN A 26 16.07 1.06 15.31
CA ASN A 26 14.76 0.47 15.03
C ASN A 26 14.07 1.10 13.81
N VAL A 27 14.66 2.15 13.23
CA VAL A 27 14.27 2.64 11.90
C VAL A 27 15.01 1.78 10.87
N ASN A 28 14.28 0.88 10.21
CA ASN A 28 14.85 0.07 9.15
C ASN A 28 15.28 1.01 7.99
N PRO A 29 16.57 1.13 7.65
CA PRO A 29 17.00 2.00 6.55
C PRO A 29 16.52 1.51 5.18
N LEU A 30 15.99 0.29 5.10
CA LEU A 30 15.42 -0.31 3.88
C LEU A 30 13.91 -0.10 3.75
N THR A 31 13.21 0.39 4.79
CA THR A 31 11.80 0.75 4.64
C THR A 31 11.71 2.07 3.88
N ALA A 32 10.92 2.08 2.80
CA ALA A 32 10.64 3.31 2.07
C ALA A 32 9.92 4.30 3.01
N SER A 33 10.55 5.46 3.24
CA SER A 33 9.98 6.54 4.03
C SER A 33 9.20 7.56 3.19
N VAL A 34 9.40 7.53 1.86
CA VAL A 34 8.71 8.37 0.88
C VAL A 34 8.44 7.55 -0.38
N ALA A 35 7.20 7.55 -0.85
CA ALA A 35 6.78 6.97 -2.11
C ALA A 35 7.01 7.96 -3.26
N ASN A 36 7.90 7.62 -4.20
CA ASN A 36 7.94 8.32 -5.49
C ASN A 36 6.76 7.82 -6.36
N PRO A 37 5.78 8.67 -6.70
CA PRO A 37 4.60 8.24 -7.46
C PRO A 37 4.96 7.62 -8.82
N ASN A 38 5.98 8.15 -9.51
CA ASN A 38 6.42 7.62 -10.82
C ASN A 38 7.14 6.27 -10.74
N ALA A 39 7.51 5.82 -9.53
CA ALA A 39 8.02 4.46 -9.31
C ALA A 39 6.93 3.52 -8.78
N VAL A 40 6.07 4.04 -7.89
CA VAL A 40 5.01 3.28 -7.24
C VAL A 40 3.89 2.93 -8.21
N LEU A 41 3.42 3.90 -9.02
CA LEU A 41 2.26 3.70 -9.87
C LEU A 41 2.48 2.61 -10.94
N PRO A 42 3.60 2.60 -11.71
CA PRO A 42 3.88 1.49 -12.63
C PRO A 42 3.91 0.13 -11.94
N PHE A 43 4.54 0.05 -10.76
CA PHE A 43 4.60 -1.19 -9.99
C PHE A 43 3.20 -1.67 -9.60
N VAL A 44 2.38 -0.77 -9.03
CA VAL A 44 1.01 -1.09 -8.61
C VAL A 44 0.17 -1.54 -9.79
N LEU A 45 0.22 -0.82 -10.91
CA LEU A 45 -0.53 -1.16 -12.12
C LEU A 45 -0.16 -2.54 -12.67
N VAL A 46 1.14 -2.83 -12.76
CA VAL A 46 1.64 -4.13 -13.22
C VAL A 46 1.23 -5.24 -12.26
N GLN A 47 1.36 -5.06 -10.94
CA GLN A 47 0.94 -6.10 -9.99
C GLN A 47 -0.56 -6.33 -10.02
N PHE A 48 -1.34 -5.25 -10.06
CA PHE A 48 -2.79 -5.33 -10.14
C PHE A 48 -3.24 -6.10 -11.40
N ASP A 49 -2.62 -5.85 -12.56
CA ASP A 49 -2.95 -6.59 -13.78
C ASP A 49 -2.36 -8.01 -13.83
N ASN A 50 -1.23 -8.26 -13.18
CA ASN A 50 -0.62 -9.60 -13.13
C ASN A 50 -1.59 -10.65 -12.59
N ARG A 51 -2.46 -10.30 -11.64
CA ARG A 51 -3.58 -11.15 -11.18
C ARG A 51 -4.49 -11.61 -12.32
N ASN A 52 -4.81 -10.73 -13.26
CA ASN A 52 -5.73 -11.02 -14.37
C ASN A 52 -5.14 -12.01 -15.35
N THR A 53 -3.82 -12.20 -15.34
CA THR A 53 -3.12 -13.06 -16.29
C THR A 53 -2.57 -14.33 -15.64
N THR A 54 -2.13 -14.28 -14.38
CA THR A 54 -1.45 -15.40 -13.72
C THR A 54 -2.28 -16.13 -12.68
N GLU A 55 -3.01 -15.40 -11.82
CA GLU A 55 -3.73 -15.99 -10.68
C GLU A 55 -5.21 -16.22 -11.00
N LEU A 56 -6.03 -15.17 -10.97
CA LEU A 56 -7.48 -15.30 -11.09
C LEU A 56 -7.97 -15.42 -12.53
N GLY A 57 -7.28 -14.80 -13.49
CA GLY A 57 -7.68 -14.69 -14.91
C GLY A 57 -8.50 -15.83 -15.51
N THR A 58 -7.82 -16.75 -16.20
CA THR A 58 -8.49 -17.85 -16.92
C THR A 58 -9.22 -18.81 -16.00
N ARG A 59 -8.90 -18.85 -14.69
CA ARG A 59 -9.54 -19.74 -13.71
C ARG A 59 -10.91 -19.19 -13.30
N SER A 60 -11.04 -17.88 -13.14
CA SER A 60 -12.34 -17.21 -12.92
C SER A 60 -13.25 -17.40 -14.12
N CYS A 61 -12.71 -17.41 -15.35
CA CYS A 61 -13.47 -17.72 -16.56
C CYS A 61 -14.05 -19.15 -16.56
N ASP A 62 -13.43 -20.12 -15.88
CA ASP A 62 -13.96 -21.48 -15.71
C ASP A 62 -15.16 -21.50 -14.74
N VAL A 63 -15.15 -20.65 -13.70
CA VAL A 63 -16.31 -20.49 -12.78
C VAL A 63 -17.53 -19.97 -13.53
N TYR A 64 -17.33 -18.93 -14.36
CA TYR A 64 -18.39 -18.35 -15.21
C TYR A 64 -18.68 -19.17 -16.47
N GLN A 65 -17.93 -20.25 -16.72
CA GLN A 65 -18.04 -21.13 -17.89
C GLN A 65 -17.80 -20.45 -19.25
N HIS A 66 -17.05 -19.34 -19.27
CA HIS A 66 -16.54 -18.75 -20.52
C HIS A 66 -15.45 -19.63 -21.16
N THR A 67 -14.68 -20.34 -20.33
CA THR A 67 -13.69 -21.34 -20.72
C THR A 67 -13.89 -22.60 -19.88
N ALA A 68 -13.22 -23.70 -20.22
CA ALA A 68 -13.28 -24.93 -19.43
C ALA A 68 -11.93 -25.65 -19.37
N ALA A 69 -11.73 -26.43 -18.30
CA ALA A 69 -10.57 -27.30 -18.11
C ALA A 69 -9.23 -26.55 -18.06
N THR A 70 -9.20 -25.37 -17.44
CA THR A 70 -7.96 -24.61 -17.24
C THR A 70 -7.05 -25.28 -16.20
N PHE A 71 -5.74 -25.03 -16.26
CA PHE A 71 -4.81 -25.47 -15.20
C PHE A 71 -5.26 -24.93 -13.83
N ASN A 72 -5.31 -25.78 -12.79
CA ASN A 72 -5.92 -25.47 -11.48
C ASN A 72 -7.37 -24.97 -11.58
N SER A 73 -8.18 -25.62 -12.43
CA SER A 73 -9.60 -25.31 -12.62
C SER A 73 -10.36 -25.33 -11.28
N PRO A 74 -11.10 -24.25 -10.94
CA PRO A 74 -11.98 -24.18 -9.76
C PRO A 74 -13.30 -24.95 -9.95
N ARG A 75 -13.47 -25.68 -11.06
CA ARG A 75 -14.68 -26.42 -11.38
C ARG A 75 -15.09 -27.34 -10.23
N ARG A 76 -16.41 -27.45 -10.01
CA ARG A 76 -17.00 -28.22 -8.90
C ARG A 76 -16.61 -27.69 -7.51
N GLY A 77 -16.18 -26.43 -7.41
CA GLY A 77 -15.77 -25.79 -6.16
C GLY A 77 -14.34 -26.11 -5.72
N ASN A 78 -13.50 -26.64 -6.61
CA ASN A 78 -12.12 -27.00 -6.32
C ASN A 78 -11.17 -25.78 -6.41
N THR A 79 -11.51 -24.68 -5.74
CA THR A 79 -10.71 -23.46 -5.76
C THR A 79 -9.45 -23.62 -4.92
N SER A 80 -8.29 -23.29 -5.49
CA SER A 80 -7.01 -23.35 -4.78
C SER A 80 -6.91 -22.24 -3.72
N THR A 81 -6.57 -22.62 -2.49
CA THR A 81 -6.25 -21.67 -1.41
C THR A 81 -4.98 -20.88 -1.70
N THR A 82 -4.05 -21.45 -2.46
CA THR A 82 -2.83 -20.75 -2.88
C THR A 82 -3.15 -19.62 -3.85
N GLN A 83 -4.01 -19.87 -4.85
CA GLN A 83 -4.38 -18.86 -5.84
C GLN A 83 -5.10 -17.67 -5.20
N THR A 84 -6.09 -17.97 -4.36
CA THR A 84 -6.85 -16.94 -3.64
C THR A 84 -5.97 -16.23 -2.60
N GLY A 85 -5.09 -16.96 -1.90
CA GLY A 85 -4.12 -16.39 -0.97
C GLY A 85 -3.09 -15.47 -1.64
N ASN A 86 -2.57 -15.84 -2.80
CA ASN A 86 -1.65 -15.00 -3.59
C ASN A 86 -2.32 -13.69 -4.01
N THR A 87 -3.56 -13.78 -4.50
CA THR A 87 -4.35 -12.60 -4.87
C THR A 87 -4.58 -11.69 -3.67
N TRP A 88 -4.98 -12.26 -2.52
CA TRP A 88 -5.17 -11.51 -1.28
C TRP A 88 -3.88 -10.79 -0.86
N ASN A 89 -2.76 -11.51 -0.83
CA ASN A 89 -1.47 -10.94 -0.44
C ASN A 89 -1.05 -9.82 -1.37
N MET A 90 -1.18 -10.01 -2.68
CA MET A 90 -0.87 -8.99 -3.68
C MET A 90 -1.74 -7.73 -3.51
N LEU A 91 -3.06 -7.88 -3.35
CA LEU A 91 -3.97 -6.75 -3.16
C LEU A 91 -3.61 -5.92 -1.92
N TYR A 92 -3.41 -6.56 -0.75
CA TYR A 92 -3.14 -5.81 0.48
C TYR A 92 -1.70 -5.30 0.57
N THR A 93 -0.71 -6.13 0.23
CA THR A 93 0.70 -5.82 0.52
C THR A 93 1.40 -5.09 -0.62
N GLN A 94 0.99 -5.32 -1.87
CA GLN A 94 1.66 -4.75 -3.03
C GLN A 94 0.86 -3.61 -3.66
N VAL A 95 -0.46 -3.70 -3.68
CA VAL A 95 -1.33 -2.66 -4.26
C VAL A 95 -1.74 -1.65 -3.19
N LEU A 96 -2.60 -2.04 -2.25
CA LEU A 96 -3.22 -1.15 -1.27
C LEU A 96 -2.19 -0.47 -0.37
N SER A 97 -1.20 -1.20 0.18
CA SER A 97 -0.18 -0.61 1.05
C SER A 97 0.69 0.43 0.34
N ASN A 98 1.02 0.23 -0.94
CA ASN A 98 1.83 1.20 -1.69
C ASN A 98 1.01 2.44 -2.06
N LEU A 99 -0.27 2.25 -2.44
CA LEU A 99 -1.18 3.36 -2.72
C LEU A 99 -1.48 4.19 -1.46
N ASP A 100 -1.60 3.55 -0.30
CA ASP A 100 -1.82 4.25 0.97
C ASP A 100 -0.62 5.11 1.38
N LEU A 101 0.60 4.61 1.20
CA LEU A 101 1.81 5.41 1.39
C LEU A 101 1.86 6.59 0.41
N MET A 102 1.62 6.32 -0.89
CA MET A 102 1.59 7.36 -1.93
C MET A 102 0.56 8.45 -1.64
N GLU A 103 -0.64 8.08 -1.17
CA GLU A 103 -1.67 9.04 -0.78
C GLU A 103 -1.24 9.88 0.42
N LYS A 104 -0.74 9.25 1.49
CA LYS A 104 -0.33 9.95 2.71
C LYS A 104 0.77 10.97 2.41
N ASP A 105 1.77 10.59 1.63
CA ASP A 105 2.86 11.49 1.22
C ASP A 105 2.35 12.64 0.35
N ALA A 106 1.43 12.36 -0.59
CA ALA A 106 0.83 13.40 -1.42
C ALA A 106 0.00 14.40 -0.60
N ARG A 107 -0.79 13.93 0.38
CA ARG A 107 -1.53 14.81 1.30
C ARG A 107 -0.60 15.67 2.15
N LEU A 108 0.52 15.12 2.61
CA LEU A 108 1.54 15.89 3.35
C LEU A 108 2.20 16.97 2.48
N ALA A 109 2.32 16.73 1.17
CA ALA A 109 2.84 17.70 0.20
C ALA A 109 1.83 18.81 -0.17
N GLY A 110 0.56 18.66 0.20
CA GLY A 110 -0.49 19.68 0.04
C GLY A 110 -1.20 19.67 -1.32
N GLU A 111 -2.06 20.68 -1.54
CA GLU A 111 -3.05 20.71 -2.64
C GLU A 111 -2.44 20.59 -4.05
N THR A 112 -1.19 21.01 -4.22
CA THR A 112 -0.44 20.88 -5.49
C THR A 112 -0.15 19.43 -5.91
N SER A 113 -0.40 18.47 -5.01
CA SER A 113 -0.23 17.04 -5.21
C SER A 113 -1.58 16.29 -5.24
N ASN A 114 -2.70 17.01 -5.30
CA ASN A 114 -4.04 16.40 -5.25
C ASN A 114 -4.32 15.43 -6.42
N ASN A 115 -3.66 15.59 -7.57
CA ASN A 115 -3.71 14.59 -8.64
C ASN A 115 -3.20 13.22 -8.17
N ILE A 116 -2.11 13.18 -7.41
CA ILE A 116 -1.56 11.94 -6.85
C ILE A 116 -2.54 11.32 -5.84
N VAL A 117 -3.15 12.15 -4.99
CA VAL A 117 -4.19 11.72 -4.04
C VAL A 117 -5.37 11.09 -4.79
N ALA A 118 -5.84 11.72 -5.86
CA ALA A 118 -6.95 11.23 -6.66
C ALA A 118 -6.66 9.89 -7.33
N VAL A 119 -5.47 9.74 -7.92
CA VAL A 119 -5.03 8.46 -8.51
C VAL A 119 -4.94 7.37 -7.44
N ALA A 120 -4.36 7.68 -6.27
CA ALA A 120 -4.25 6.74 -5.17
C ALA A 120 -5.62 6.24 -4.69
N LEU A 121 -6.55 7.16 -4.44
CA LEU A 121 -7.92 6.86 -4.01
C LEU A 121 -8.66 6.03 -5.06
N THR A 122 -8.54 6.39 -6.33
CA THR A 122 -9.19 5.66 -7.44
C THR A 122 -8.72 4.21 -7.50
N MET A 123 -7.41 3.99 -7.46
CA MET A 123 -6.84 2.64 -7.49
C MET A 123 -7.15 1.84 -6.22
N LYS A 124 -7.19 2.48 -5.03
CA LYS A 124 -7.64 1.82 -3.80
C LYS A 124 -9.11 1.40 -3.87
N ALA A 125 -9.98 2.26 -4.39
CA ALA A 125 -11.38 1.96 -4.58
C ALA A 125 -11.58 0.73 -5.48
N ILE A 126 -10.84 0.65 -6.60
CA ILE A 126 -10.87 -0.51 -7.51
C ILE A 126 -10.38 -1.77 -6.79
N ALA A 127 -9.27 -1.71 -6.07
CA ALA A 127 -8.70 -2.86 -5.37
C ALA A 127 -9.61 -3.38 -4.25
N PHE A 128 -10.22 -2.50 -3.47
CA PHE A 128 -11.18 -2.91 -2.43
C PHE A 128 -12.49 -3.43 -3.00
N PHE A 129 -13.00 -2.82 -4.06
CA PHE A 129 -14.18 -3.32 -4.79
C PHE A 129 -13.94 -4.75 -5.25
N GLU A 130 -12.80 -4.98 -5.89
CA GLU A 130 -12.43 -6.30 -6.36
C GLU A 130 -12.31 -7.32 -5.22
N ALA A 131 -11.62 -6.95 -4.13
CA ALA A 131 -11.48 -7.83 -2.97
C ALA A 131 -12.84 -8.24 -2.40
N THR A 132 -13.75 -7.29 -2.17
CA THR A 132 -15.06 -7.61 -1.60
C THR A 132 -15.92 -8.44 -2.55
N THR A 133 -15.79 -8.28 -3.87
CA THR A 133 -16.54 -9.11 -4.84
C THR A 133 -16.08 -10.58 -4.85
N ILE A 134 -14.88 -10.87 -4.34
CA ILE A 134 -14.35 -12.24 -4.22
C ILE A 134 -14.64 -12.85 -2.84
N TRP A 135 -14.46 -12.06 -1.77
CA TRP A 135 -14.48 -12.56 -0.37
C TRP A 135 -15.66 -12.09 0.47
N ASP A 136 -16.56 -11.25 -0.06
CA ASP A 136 -17.65 -10.59 0.67
C ASP A 136 -17.11 -9.69 1.80
N LYS A 137 -16.82 -10.24 2.97
CA LYS A 137 -16.25 -9.48 4.10
C LYS A 137 -14.74 -9.41 4.01
N ILE A 138 -14.18 -8.22 4.20
CA ILE A 138 -12.73 -7.99 4.13
C ILE A 138 -12.31 -6.88 5.11
N PRO A 139 -11.03 -6.81 5.53
CA PRO A 139 -10.50 -5.63 6.21
C PRO A 139 -10.60 -4.38 5.34
N PHE A 140 -11.29 -3.34 5.81
CA PHE A 140 -11.44 -2.10 5.04
C PHE A 140 -11.20 -0.86 5.89
N THR A 141 -12.07 -0.58 6.86
CA THR A 141 -12.03 0.64 7.69
C THR A 141 -10.81 0.69 8.62
N GLN A 142 -10.33 -0.46 9.07
CA GLN A 142 -9.13 -0.60 9.92
C GLN A 142 -7.89 -1.06 9.13
N ALA A 143 -8.05 -1.35 7.83
CA ALA A 143 -6.95 -1.87 7.02
C ALA A 143 -5.83 -0.83 6.86
N LEU A 144 -4.63 -1.32 6.54
CA LEU A 144 -3.44 -0.50 6.24
C LEU A 144 -2.97 0.39 7.41
N ASN A 145 -3.52 0.20 8.61
CA ASN A 145 -3.06 0.82 9.84
C ASN A 145 -2.64 -0.24 10.86
N ALA A 146 -1.56 -0.96 10.54
CA ALA A 146 -1.04 -2.04 11.39
C ALA A 146 -0.55 -1.56 12.77
N LYS A 147 -0.26 -0.27 12.91
CA LYS A 147 0.18 0.32 14.19
C LYS A 147 -0.94 0.33 15.21
N ASP A 148 -2.13 0.77 14.81
CA ASP A 148 -3.29 0.85 15.70
C ASP A 148 -4.16 -0.41 15.63
N PHE A 149 -4.20 -1.07 14.48
CA PHE A 149 -4.99 -2.28 14.20
C PHE A 149 -4.11 -3.39 13.62
N PRO A 150 -3.28 -4.07 14.44
CA PRO A 150 -2.46 -5.19 13.98
C PRO A 150 -3.29 -6.40 13.49
N PHE A 151 -4.54 -6.50 13.94
CA PHE A 151 -5.52 -7.50 13.54
C PHE A 151 -6.81 -6.79 13.12
N PRO A 152 -6.88 -6.22 11.90
CA PRO A 152 -8.02 -5.43 11.49
C PRO A 152 -9.28 -6.31 11.37
N GLU A 153 -10.42 -5.77 11.79
CA GLU A 153 -11.71 -6.43 11.65
C GLU A 153 -12.15 -6.52 10.19
N PHE A 154 -13.03 -7.47 9.89
CA PHE A 154 -13.59 -7.68 8.57
C PHE A 154 -14.92 -6.93 8.46
N ASP A 155 -14.94 -5.88 7.66
CA ASP A 155 -16.13 -5.11 7.35
C ASP A 155 -17.04 -5.88 6.40
N THR A 156 -18.35 -5.62 6.49
CA THR A 156 -19.34 -6.19 5.56
C THR A 156 -19.15 -5.63 4.15
N GLN A 157 -19.50 -6.39 3.10
CA GLN A 157 -19.46 -5.91 1.72
C GLN A 157 -20.23 -4.61 1.51
N GLU A 158 -21.36 -4.39 2.18
CA GLU A 158 -22.11 -3.12 2.09
C GLU A 158 -21.26 -1.91 2.52
N VAL A 159 -20.54 -2.04 3.64
CA VAL A 159 -19.63 -1.00 4.15
C VAL A 159 -18.50 -0.76 3.16
N VAL A 160 -17.90 -1.82 2.62
CA VAL A 160 -16.82 -1.71 1.66
C VAL A 160 -17.28 -1.03 0.37
N LEU A 161 -18.39 -1.47 -0.22
CA LEU A 161 -18.91 -0.88 -1.47
C LEU A 161 -19.31 0.59 -1.31
N LYS A 162 -19.90 0.98 -0.18
CA LYS A 162 -20.16 2.40 0.11
C LYS A 162 -18.86 3.17 0.26
N GLY A 163 -17.86 2.58 0.91
CA GLY A 163 -16.56 3.18 1.08
C GLY A 163 -15.78 3.36 -0.23
N THR A 164 -15.86 2.42 -1.18
CA THR A 164 -15.22 2.59 -2.49
C THR A 164 -15.84 3.71 -3.30
N VAL A 165 -17.17 3.89 -3.25
CA VAL A 165 -17.84 5.05 -3.85
C VAL A 165 -17.38 6.35 -3.19
N ALA A 166 -17.32 6.40 -1.86
CA ALA A 166 -16.83 7.58 -1.14
C ALA A 166 -15.37 7.93 -1.50
N MET A 167 -14.49 6.94 -1.67
CA MET A 167 -13.12 7.15 -2.15
C MET A 167 -13.09 7.77 -3.54
N LEU A 168 -13.97 7.36 -4.46
CA LEU A 168 -14.06 7.92 -5.80
C LEU A 168 -14.61 9.36 -5.78
N GLU A 169 -15.59 9.65 -4.95
CA GLU A 169 -16.10 11.01 -4.74
C GLU A 169 -15.00 11.93 -4.18
N GLU A 170 -14.20 11.43 -3.22
CA GLU A 170 -13.06 12.16 -2.70
C GLU A 170 -11.96 12.35 -3.75
N ALA A 171 -11.72 11.36 -4.61
CA ALA A 171 -10.77 11.48 -5.72
C ALA A 171 -11.18 12.59 -6.70
N VAL A 172 -12.46 12.65 -7.08
CA VAL A 172 -13.00 13.72 -7.92
C VAL A 172 -12.84 15.09 -7.24
N ALA A 173 -13.19 15.18 -5.95
CA ALA A 173 -13.04 16.42 -5.19
C ALA A 173 -11.57 16.88 -5.10
N ALA A 174 -10.62 15.94 -4.99
CA ALA A 174 -9.20 16.26 -5.00
C ALA A 174 -8.76 16.83 -6.37
N ILE A 175 -9.21 16.24 -7.48
CA ILE A 175 -8.96 16.76 -8.84
C ILE A 175 -9.52 18.17 -8.98
N ASP A 176 -10.77 18.41 -8.55
CA ASP A 176 -11.42 19.72 -8.65
C ASP A 176 -10.73 20.78 -7.77
N ALA A 177 -10.15 20.37 -6.64
CA ALA A 177 -9.38 21.23 -5.75
C ALA A 177 -7.93 21.44 -6.21
N MET A 178 -7.51 20.85 -7.34
CA MET A 178 -6.14 20.99 -7.82
C MET A 178 -5.89 22.40 -8.37
N PRO A 179 -4.79 23.07 -7.95
CA PRO A 179 -4.38 24.33 -8.56
C PRO A 179 -4.04 24.15 -10.06
N ALA A 180 -4.14 25.24 -10.84
CA ALA A 180 -3.85 25.23 -12.29
C ALA A 180 -2.43 24.74 -12.65
N THR A 181 -1.50 24.74 -11.69
CA THR A 181 -0.17 24.16 -11.82
C THR A 181 0.05 23.18 -10.66
N GLY A 182 0.28 21.91 -11.00
CA GLY A 182 0.75 20.91 -10.06
C GLY A 182 2.25 21.00 -9.80
N ASN A 183 2.70 20.38 -8.70
CA ASN A 183 4.12 20.31 -8.36
C ASN A 183 4.81 19.03 -8.88
N PHE A 184 4.05 18.09 -9.42
CA PHE A 184 4.56 16.79 -9.83
C PHE A 184 3.91 16.32 -11.13
N ASP A 185 4.76 15.94 -12.08
CA ASP A 185 4.37 15.36 -13.37
C ASP A 185 4.25 13.84 -13.22
N LEU A 186 3.03 13.32 -13.37
CA LEU A 186 2.70 11.90 -13.29
C LEU A 186 2.84 11.16 -14.63
N SER A 187 3.01 11.88 -15.75
CA SER A 187 3.09 11.27 -17.08
C SER A 187 4.14 10.16 -17.22
N PRO A 188 5.31 10.21 -16.55
CA PRO A 188 6.29 9.12 -16.65
C PRO A 188 5.85 7.82 -15.95
N GLY A 189 4.96 7.92 -14.96
CA GLY A 189 4.52 6.79 -14.13
C GLY A 189 3.12 6.28 -14.45
N ASP A 190 2.27 7.12 -15.03
CA ASP A 190 0.92 6.74 -15.42
C ASP A 190 0.92 6.05 -16.79
N LEU A 191 0.84 4.72 -16.75
CA LEU A 191 0.80 3.87 -17.94
C LEU A 191 -0.58 3.81 -18.60
N ILE A 192 -1.60 4.44 -18.02
CA ILE A 192 -3.00 4.36 -18.50
C ILE A 192 -3.40 5.65 -19.22
N TYR A 193 -3.24 6.82 -18.57
CA TYR A 193 -3.72 8.09 -19.10
C TYR A 193 -2.62 9.11 -19.42
N GLU A 194 -1.35 8.77 -19.15
CA GLU A 194 -0.20 9.64 -19.37
C GLU A 194 -0.25 10.96 -18.55
N GLY A 195 -0.97 10.99 -17.42
CA GLY A 195 -1.02 12.13 -16.49
C GLY A 195 -2.40 12.76 -16.34
#